data_AF-A0A7V8Z6C6-F1
#
_entry.id   AF-A0A7V8Z6C6-F1
#
_cell.length_a   1.000
_cell.length_b   1.000
_cell.length_c   1.000
_cell.angle_alpha   90.00
_cell.angle_beta   90.00
_cell.angle_gamma   90.00
#
_symmetry.space_group_name_H-M   'P 1'
#
loop_
_entity.id
_entity.type
_entity.pdbx_description
1 polymer ?
#
loop_
_entity_poly.entity_id
_entity_poly.type
_entity_poly.pdbx_seq_one_letter_code
_entity_poly.pdbx_strand_id
1 'polypeptide(L)'
;GETVVEVTDVPVAGLIDTVVPTIGQYIASLEGMTFVTAAGPVTLDVAETATAPDGTETVVASSEVRFIQPGLFTRFLRLAVRPEATFFFLVAGLTAAGFELYAAGVGITAAVASTCLLLAGFGAASLPMNWIAAAGAVLGVVLVMMDFQNASPSWRGALGTLALLVGGLNLTTGAPQFAPRWWTVVLTVVGYLAFVVVALTTVARSRFSTRTIGRAHLIGRRGVASTGFDPTGIVEVDGARWRARTHRSAGVGPGDPIEVLAVSGIMLEVGPPQS
;
A
#
# COMPACT_ATOMS: atom_id res chain seq x y z
N GLY A 1 26.41 20.56 43.42
CA GLY A 1 27.33 20.10 42.36
C GLY A 1 26.67 20.38 41.05
N GLU A 2 26.85 21.61 40.56
CA GLU A 2 26.19 22.14 39.37
C GLU A 2 27.02 21.78 38.14
N THR A 3 26.47 20.94 37.27
CA THR A 3 27.02 20.71 35.94
C THR A 3 26.62 21.88 35.05
N VAL A 4 27.51 22.86 34.93
CA VAL A 4 27.45 23.90 33.90
C VAL A 4 27.69 23.21 32.56
N VAL A 5 26.64 23.11 31.74
CA VAL A 5 26.76 22.66 30.35
C VAL A 5 27.22 23.88 29.55
N GLU A 6 28.52 23.95 29.30
CA GLU A 6 29.11 24.95 28.42
C GLU A 6 28.75 24.58 26.97
N VAL A 7 27.77 25.28 26.39
CA VAL A 7 27.37 25.11 24.99
C VAL A 7 28.42 25.82 24.12
N THR A 8 29.43 25.07 23.70
CA THR A 8 30.45 25.52 22.75
C THR A 8 30.05 25.14 21.32
N ASP A 9 28.95 25.71 20.81
CA ASP A 9 28.66 25.67 19.37
C ASP A 9 28.90 27.04 18.78
N VAL A 10 29.94 27.10 17.93
CA VAL A 10 30.27 28.28 17.13
C VAL A 10 29.08 28.57 16.21
N PRO A 11 28.49 29.78 16.22
CA PRO A 11 27.35 30.08 15.38
C PRO A 11 27.72 29.94 13.90
N VAL A 12 27.02 29.05 13.19
CA VAL A 12 27.09 28.97 11.73
C VAL A 12 26.41 30.22 11.19
N ALA A 13 27.21 31.16 10.69
CA ALA A 13 26.75 32.43 10.16
C ALA A 13 25.65 32.21 9.10
N GLY A 14 24.45 32.72 9.38
CA GLY A 14 23.29 32.67 8.48
C GLY A 14 22.24 31.58 8.77
N LEU A 15 22.40 30.77 9.84
CA LEU A 15 21.37 29.79 10.25
C LEU A 15 20.91 29.90 11.71
N ILE A 16 21.74 30.47 12.59
CA ILE A 16 21.44 30.58 14.03
C ILE A 16 21.80 32.00 14.48
N ASP A 17 20.78 32.85 14.65
CA ASP A 17 20.98 34.24 15.06
C ASP A 17 21.09 34.38 16.58
N THR A 18 20.64 33.39 17.36
CA THR A 18 20.67 33.45 18.83
C THR A 18 20.59 32.05 19.44
N VAL A 19 21.41 31.78 20.46
CA VAL A 19 21.35 30.55 21.27
C VAL A 19 20.99 30.95 22.70
N VAL A 20 19.84 30.49 23.17
CA VAL A 20 19.31 30.87 24.48
C VAL A 20 18.73 29.64 25.18
N PRO A 21 18.94 29.48 26.50
CA PRO A 21 18.60 28.24 27.21
C PRO A 21 17.10 27.98 27.35
N THR A 22 16.25 29.00 27.21
CA THR A 22 14.80 28.88 27.38
C THR A 22 14.02 29.69 26.35
N ILE A 23 12.78 29.25 26.07
CA ILE A 23 11.85 29.98 25.18
C ILE A 23 11.58 31.39 25.71
N GLY A 24 11.48 31.57 27.03
CA GLY A 24 11.28 32.88 27.65
C GLY A 24 12.44 33.83 27.37
N GLN A 25 13.69 33.35 27.47
CA GLN A 25 14.87 34.16 27.12
C GLN A 25 14.99 34.41 25.62
N TYR A 26 14.53 33.49 24.78
CA TYR A 26 14.44 33.75 23.34
C TYR A 26 13.46 34.88 23.05
N ILE A 27 12.25 34.85 23.62
CA ILE A 27 11.27 35.94 23.43
C ILE A 27 11.82 37.26 23.95
N ALA A 28 12.44 37.26 25.13
CA ALA A 28 13.09 38.45 25.67
C ALA A 28 14.21 39.00 24.76
N SER A 29 14.93 38.12 24.05
CA SER A 29 15.96 38.53 23.08
C SER A 29 15.39 39.18 21.81
N LEU A 30 14.09 39.06 21.56
CA LEU A 30 13.43 39.70 20.42
C LEU A 30 13.01 41.16 20.68
N GLU A 31 13.21 41.66 21.91
CA GLU A 31 12.87 43.03 22.30
C GLU A 31 13.50 44.07 21.38
N GLY A 32 12.71 45.05 20.95
CA GLY A 32 13.17 46.14 20.09
C GLY A 32 13.45 45.74 18.64
N MET A 33 13.29 44.47 18.25
CA MET A 33 13.41 44.07 16.85
C MET A 33 12.22 44.57 16.03
N THR A 34 12.52 45.13 14.85
CA THR A 34 11.50 45.71 13.97
C THR A 34 11.31 44.83 12.74
N PHE A 35 10.08 44.33 12.55
CA PHE A 35 9.71 43.49 11.41
C PHE A 35 8.78 44.25 10.47
N VAL A 36 9.03 44.14 9.17
CA VAL A 36 8.15 44.70 8.14
C VAL A 36 7.01 43.71 7.91
N THR A 37 5.80 44.09 8.30
CA THR A 37 4.59 43.29 8.06
C THR A 37 3.77 43.90 6.92
N ALA A 38 2.77 43.17 6.42
CA ALA A 38 1.82 43.69 5.45
C ALA A 38 1.04 44.93 5.96
N ALA A 39 0.99 45.16 7.28
CA ALA A 39 0.35 46.29 7.92
C ALA A 39 1.33 47.45 8.26
N GLY A 40 2.62 47.30 7.94
CA GLY A 40 3.68 48.27 8.26
C GLY A 40 4.76 47.69 9.19
N PRO A 41 5.78 48.51 9.52
CA PRO A 41 6.82 48.11 10.47
C PRO A 41 6.25 47.99 11.89
N VAL A 42 6.50 46.84 12.52
CA VAL A 42 6.12 46.54 13.90
C VAL A 42 7.38 46.31 14.71
N THR A 43 7.60 47.12 15.75
CA THR A 43 8.65 46.91 16.74
C THR A 43 8.11 46.05 17.87
N LEU A 44 8.83 44.98 18.21
CA LEU A 44 8.42 44.05 19.25
C LEU A 44 8.70 44.62 20.64
N ASP A 45 7.66 44.66 21.47
CA ASP A 45 7.69 44.94 22.91
C ASP A 45 7.22 43.67 23.63
N VAL A 46 8.18 42.84 24.02
CA VAL A 46 8.01 41.43 24.43
C VAL A 46 8.85 41.05 25.65
N ALA A 47 9.60 41.99 26.24
CA ALA A 47 10.45 41.79 27.40
C ALA A 47 10.08 42.73 28.56
N GLU A 48 10.09 42.20 29.77
CA GLU A 48 9.94 42.94 31.02
C GLU A 48 11.09 42.60 31.97
N THR A 49 11.57 43.59 32.73
CA THR A 49 12.64 43.40 33.72
C THR A 49 12.02 42.92 35.04
N ALA A 50 12.33 41.69 35.44
CA ALA A 50 11.90 41.12 36.72
C ALA A 50 13.10 40.89 37.63
N THR A 51 13.00 41.35 38.88
CA THR A 51 14.02 41.13 39.91
C THR A 51 13.89 39.71 40.46
N ALA A 52 14.93 38.90 40.28
CA ALA A 52 15.02 37.56 40.84
C ALA A 52 15.17 37.60 42.37
N PRO A 53 14.87 36.48 43.09
CA PRO A 53 14.91 36.43 44.56
C PRO A 53 16.29 36.71 45.18
N ASP A 54 17.35 36.64 44.39
CA ASP A 54 18.74 36.95 44.77
C ASP A 54 19.11 38.44 44.55
N GLY A 55 18.16 39.26 44.09
CA GLY A 55 18.36 40.68 43.80
C GLY A 55 18.92 40.98 42.40
N THR A 56 19.11 39.99 41.54
CA THR A 56 19.55 40.22 40.15
C THR A 56 18.37 40.61 39.26
N GLU A 57 18.57 41.62 38.41
CA GLU A 57 17.60 41.98 37.37
C GLU A 57 17.71 40.99 36.21
N THR A 58 16.60 40.31 35.89
CA THR A 58 16.51 39.35 34.80
C THR A 58 15.46 39.78 33.80
N VAL A 59 15.78 39.72 32.51
CA VAL A 59 14.82 40.03 31.44
C VAL A 59 13.98 38.79 31.18
N VAL A 60 12.66 38.92 31.33
CA VAL A 60 11.69 37.83 31.19
C VAL A 60 10.69 38.21 30.09
N ALA A 61 10.17 37.22 29.38
CA ALA A 61 9.12 37.45 28.38
C ALA A 61 7.87 38.04 29.03
N SER A 62 7.37 39.17 28.50
CA SER A 62 6.16 39.85 29.00
C SER A 62 4.85 39.14 28.59
N SER A 63 4.93 38.16 27.69
CA SER A 63 3.77 37.45 27.12
C SER A 63 3.70 35.98 27.55
N GLU A 64 2.48 35.54 27.88
CA GLU A 64 2.21 34.15 28.24
C GLU A 64 2.33 33.25 27.00
N VAL A 65 3.30 32.33 27.01
CA VAL A 65 3.55 31.42 25.90
C VAL A 65 2.42 30.39 25.79
N ARG A 66 1.49 30.62 24.88
CA ARG A 66 0.39 29.68 24.63
C ARG A 66 0.80 28.63 23.60
N PHE A 67 1.08 27.43 24.07
CA PHE A 67 1.28 26.27 23.19
C PHE A 67 -0.04 25.89 22.51
N ILE A 68 -0.19 26.30 21.26
CA ILE A 68 -1.33 25.86 20.44
C ILE A 68 -1.08 24.41 20.06
N GLN A 69 -1.87 23.51 20.62
CA GLN A 69 -1.79 22.10 20.28
C GLN A 69 -2.26 21.91 18.83
N PRO A 70 -1.50 21.20 17.98
CA PRO A 70 -1.92 20.95 16.61
C PRO A 70 -3.25 20.17 16.61
N GLY A 71 -4.20 20.64 15.80
CA GLY A 71 -5.51 20.02 15.63
C GLY A 71 -5.41 18.59 15.07
N LEU A 72 -6.51 17.84 15.16
CA LEU A 72 -6.56 16.42 14.76
C LEU A 72 -6.12 16.20 13.31
N PHE A 73 -6.52 17.09 12.39
CA PHE A 73 -6.13 17.03 10.99
C PHE A 73 -4.62 17.23 10.78
N THR A 74 -4.02 18.20 11.49
CA THR A 74 -2.57 18.45 11.46
C THR A 74 -1.78 17.27 12.03
N ARG A 75 -2.33 16.57 13.03
CA ARG A 75 -1.72 15.33 13.56
C ARG A 75 -1.78 14.19 12.55
N PHE A 76 -2.90 14.03 11.85
CA PHE A 76 -3.05 13.04 10.79
C PHE A 76 -2.08 13.29 9.64
N LEU A 77 -1.97 14.54 9.17
CA LEU A 77 -1.00 14.92 8.14
C LEU A 77 0.45 14.71 8.61
N ARG A 78 0.77 14.97 9.89
CA ARG A 78 2.10 14.72 10.45
C ARG A 78 2.53 13.25 10.36
N LEU A 79 1.58 12.32 10.32
CA LEU A 79 1.90 10.91 10.09
C LEU A 79 2.50 10.71 8.70
N ALA A 80 1.97 11.37 7.68
CA ALA A 80 2.47 11.31 6.32
C ALA A 80 3.81 12.03 6.12
N VAL A 81 4.24 12.90 7.03
CA VAL A 81 5.56 13.57 6.97
C VAL A 81 6.67 12.70 7.56
N ARG A 82 6.41 11.43 7.87
CA ARG A 82 7.43 10.45 8.24
C ARG A 82 7.86 9.64 7.02
N PRO A 83 9.17 9.52 6.71
CA PRO A 83 9.66 8.76 5.56
C PRO A 83 9.09 7.34 5.48
N GLU A 84 9.00 6.66 6.62
CA GLU A 84 8.48 5.29 6.73
C GLU A 84 6.99 5.21 6.38
N ALA A 85 6.22 6.19 6.83
CA ALA A 85 4.79 6.27 6.55
C ALA A 85 4.54 6.62 5.08
N THR A 86 5.30 7.57 4.51
CA THR A 86 5.28 7.88 3.08
C THR A 86 5.54 6.64 2.24
N PHE A 87 6.56 5.86 2.59
CA PHE A 87 6.88 4.60 1.93
C PHE A 87 5.72 3.60 2.02
N PHE A 88 5.18 3.41 3.22
CA PHE A 88 4.04 2.52 3.46
C PHE A 88 2.81 2.92 2.62
N PHE A 89 2.45 4.20 2.63
CA PHE A 89 1.32 4.72 1.86
C PHE A 89 1.55 4.62 0.35
N LEU A 90 2.78 4.81 -0.13
CA LEU A 90 3.14 4.62 -1.53
C LEU A 90 2.92 3.16 -1.95
N VAL A 91 3.49 2.20 -1.21
CA VAL A 91 3.36 0.76 -1.52
C VAL A 91 1.91 0.31 -1.42
N ALA A 92 1.21 0.66 -0.33
CA ALA A 92 -0.19 0.29 -0.13
C ALA A 92 -1.12 0.91 -1.19
N GLY A 93 -0.93 2.18 -1.51
CA GLY A 93 -1.72 2.90 -2.51
C GLY A 93 -1.54 2.34 -3.92
N LEU A 94 -0.28 2.09 -4.33
CA LEU A 94 0.01 1.46 -5.63
C LEU A 94 -0.52 0.03 -5.71
N THR A 95 -0.44 -0.72 -4.62
CA THR A 95 -0.99 -2.07 -4.54
C THR A 95 -2.50 -2.05 -4.71
N ALA A 96 -3.21 -1.24 -3.93
CA ALA A 96 -4.67 -1.10 -4.03
C ALA A 96 -5.11 -0.63 -5.43
N ALA A 97 -4.38 0.32 -6.03
CA ALA A 97 -4.62 0.76 -7.40
C ALA A 97 -4.41 -0.37 -8.42
N GLY A 98 -3.32 -1.14 -8.30
CA GLY A 98 -3.07 -2.30 -9.14
C GLY A 98 -4.21 -3.32 -9.05
N PHE A 99 -4.67 -3.63 -7.84
CA PHE A 99 -5.76 -4.58 -7.63
C PHE A 99 -7.09 -4.12 -8.25
N GLU A 100 -7.45 -2.84 -8.12
CA GLU A 100 -8.63 -2.27 -8.78
C GLU A 100 -8.57 -2.42 -10.31
N LEU A 101 -7.38 -2.26 -10.91
CA LEU A 101 -7.21 -2.40 -12.35
C LEU A 101 -7.32 -3.85 -12.85
N TYR A 102 -6.95 -4.84 -12.02
CA TYR A 102 -6.95 -6.26 -12.41
C TYR A 102 -8.19 -7.03 -11.98
N ALA A 103 -8.76 -6.70 -10.82
CA ALA A 103 -10.01 -7.26 -10.35
C ALA A 103 -11.13 -6.33 -10.78
N ALA A 104 -11.97 -6.74 -11.74
CA ALA A 104 -13.20 -6.04 -12.10
C ALA A 104 -14.20 -6.08 -10.92
N GLY A 105 -13.91 -5.32 -9.87
CA GLY A 105 -14.62 -5.28 -8.60
C GLY A 105 -14.92 -3.83 -8.21
N VAL A 106 -15.98 -3.66 -7.44
CA VAL A 106 -16.56 -2.37 -7.01
C VAL A 106 -15.48 -1.45 -6.42
N GLY A 107 -15.50 -0.17 -6.82
CA GLY A 107 -14.50 0.89 -6.54
C GLY A 107 -14.19 1.28 -5.09
N ILE A 108 -14.43 0.38 -4.14
CA ILE A 108 -13.99 0.50 -2.74
C ILE A 108 -12.46 0.50 -2.67
N THR A 109 -11.78 -0.31 -3.49
CA THR A 109 -10.31 -0.33 -3.55
C THR A 109 -9.73 0.95 -4.15
N ALA A 110 -10.44 1.58 -5.10
CA ALA A 110 -10.08 2.90 -5.62
C ALA A 110 -10.06 3.98 -4.52
N ALA A 111 -11.03 4.01 -3.61
CA ALA A 111 -11.06 4.99 -2.51
C ALA A 111 -9.86 4.85 -1.56
N VAL A 112 -9.50 3.61 -1.22
CA VAL A 112 -8.30 3.31 -0.41
C VAL A 112 -7.04 3.72 -1.16
N ALA A 113 -6.93 3.37 -2.44
CA ALA A 113 -5.80 3.74 -3.29
C ALA A 113 -5.63 5.26 -3.35
N SER A 114 -6.70 6.00 -3.64
CA SER A 114 -6.68 7.47 -3.69
C SER A 114 -6.23 8.08 -2.36
N THR A 115 -6.78 7.61 -1.24
CA THR A 115 -6.42 8.12 0.09
C THR A 115 -4.95 7.87 0.40
N CYS A 116 -4.46 6.65 0.17
CA CYS A 116 -3.06 6.29 0.40
C CYS A 116 -2.12 7.07 -0.53
N LEU A 117 -2.44 7.20 -1.81
CA LEU A 117 -1.60 7.93 -2.77
C LEU A 117 -1.58 9.44 -2.49
N LEU A 118 -2.69 10.03 -2.01
CA LEU A 118 -2.72 11.41 -1.54
C LEU A 118 -1.79 11.62 -0.34
N LEU A 119 -1.82 10.71 0.64
CA LEU A 119 -0.93 10.77 1.80
C LEU A 119 0.55 10.57 1.40
N ALA A 120 0.82 9.61 0.51
CA ALA A 120 2.16 9.41 -0.03
C ALA A 120 2.65 10.65 -0.79
N GLY A 121 1.79 11.27 -1.61
CA GLY A 121 2.09 12.50 -2.33
C GLY A 121 2.34 13.70 -1.41
N PHE A 122 1.56 13.82 -0.33
CA PHE A 122 1.78 14.85 0.68
C PHE A 122 3.11 14.67 1.41
N GLY A 123 3.44 13.43 1.82
CA GLY A 123 4.73 13.11 2.40
C GLY A 123 5.88 13.39 1.44
N ALA A 124 5.71 13.00 0.17
CA ALA A 124 6.66 13.24 -0.90
C ALA A 124 6.95 14.73 -1.14
N ALA A 125 5.91 15.56 -1.12
CA ALA A 125 6.05 17.01 -1.28
C ALA A 125 6.69 17.70 -0.07
N SER A 126 6.59 17.09 1.12
CA SER A 126 7.08 17.67 2.38
C SER A 126 8.50 17.21 2.75
N LEU A 127 8.94 16.06 2.22
CA LEU A 127 10.23 15.45 2.54
C LEU A 127 11.27 15.77 1.47
N PRO A 128 12.56 15.89 1.84
CA PRO A 128 13.66 15.91 0.87
C PRO A 128 13.74 14.53 0.21
N MET A 129 13.13 14.37 -0.96
CA MET A 129 12.86 13.06 -1.54
C MET A 129 13.92 12.65 -2.57
N ASN A 130 14.30 11.37 -2.55
CA ASN A 130 15.10 10.77 -3.60
C ASN A 130 14.17 10.21 -4.69
N TRP A 131 13.97 10.97 -5.76
CA TRP A 131 13.07 10.59 -6.85
C TRP A 131 13.49 9.31 -7.58
N ILE A 132 14.80 8.99 -7.62
CA ILE A 132 15.30 7.75 -8.22
C ILE A 132 14.88 6.55 -7.36
N ALA A 133 15.05 6.65 -6.03
CA ALA A 133 14.63 5.61 -5.10
C ALA A 133 13.11 5.42 -5.08
N ALA A 134 12.36 6.52 -5.14
CA ALA A 134 10.90 6.48 -5.23
C ALA A 134 10.43 5.81 -6.54
N ALA A 135 11.03 6.16 -7.69
CA ALA A 135 10.74 5.51 -8.96
C ALA A 135 11.10 4.01 -8.93
N GLY A 136 12.22 3.66 -8.29
CA GLY A 136 12.60 2.26 -8.04
C GLY A 136 11.58 1.51 -7.20
N ALA A 137 11.03 2.13 -6.15
CA ALA A 137 9.96 1.54 -5.34
C ALA A 137 8.67 1.34 -6.15
N VAL A 138 8.27 2.32 -6.96
CA VAL A 138 7.11 2.20 -7.89
C VAL A 138 7.31 1.02 -8.84
N LEU A 139 8.49 0.96 -9.48
CA LEU A 139 8.85 -0.15 -10.38
C LEU A 139 8.82 -1.49 -9.64
N GLY A 140 9.28 -1.52 -8.38
CA GLY A 140 9.27 -2.72 -7.55
C GLY A 140 7.86 -3.25 -7.28
N VAL A 141 6.90 -2.36 -6.97
CA VAL A 141 5.47 -2.74 -6.86
C VAL A 141 4.99 -3.32 -8.18
N VAL A 142 5.22 -2.62 -9.30
CA VAL A 142 4.76 -3.05 -10.63
C VAL A 142 5.32 -4.43 -10.99
N LEU A 143 6.62 -4.67 -10.79
CA LEU A 143 7.25 -5.96 -11.11
C LEU A 143 6.66 -7.13 -10.33
N VAL A 144 6.41 -6.95 -9.03
CA VAL A 144 5.75 -7.97 -8.21
C VAL A 144 4.29 -8.15 -8.65
N MET A 145 3.62 -7.07 -9.05
CA MET A 145 2.23 -7.12 -9.54
C MET A 145 2.09 -7.80 -10.92
N MET A 146 3.14 -7.80 -11.74
CA MET A 146 3.16 -8.58 -12.99
C MET A 146 3.18 -10.09 -12.73
N ASP A 147 3.85 -10.55 -11.67
CA ASP A 147 3.80 -11.95 -11.26
C ASP A 147 2.40 -12.34 -10.76
N PHE A 148 1.68 -11.38 -10.17
CA PHE A 148 0.28 -11.57 -9.80
C PHE A 148 -0.62 -11.87 -11.01
N GLN A 149 -0.48 -11.13 -12.10
CA GLN A 149 -1.26 -11.36 -13.33
C GLN A 149 -0.99 -12.73 -13.96
N ASN A 150 0.27 -13.15 -13.95
CA ASN A 150 0.69 -14.43 -14.53
C ASN A 150 0.39 -15.63 -13.63
N ALA A 151 -0.08 -15.39 -12.39
CA ALA A 151 -0.31 -16.42 -11.37
C ALA A 151 0.90 -17.35 -11.17
N SER A 152 2.11 -16.84 -11.37
CA SER A 152 3.35 -17.62 -11.34
C SER A 152 4.50 -16.77 -10.79
N PRO A 153 5.17 -17.20 -9.70
CA PRO A 153 6.37 -16.54 -9.20
C PRO A 153 7.47 -16.55 -10.25
N SER A 154 8.12 -15.40 -10.47
CA SER A 154 9.24 -15.30 -11.41
C SER A 154 10.39 -14.48 -10.84
N TRP A 155 11.48 -14.38 -11.60
CA TRP A 155 12.64 -13.54 -11.25
C TRP A 155 12.26 -12.06 -11.08
N ARG A 156 11.17 -11.60 -11.70
CA ARG A 156 10.66 -10.22 -11.56
C ARG A 156 10.19 -9.93 -10.14
N GLY A 157 9.54 -10.88 -9.46
CA GLY A 157 9.15 -10.72 -8.07
C GLY A 157 10.35 -10.53 -7.14
N ALA A 158 11.43 -11.27 -7.36
CA ALA A 158 12.67 -11.10 -6.62
C ALA A 158 13.33 -9.75 -6.90
N LEU A 159 13.42 -9.34 -8.18
CA LEU A 159 13.95 -8.04 -8.57
C LEU A 159 13.10 -6.88 -8.00
N GLY A 160 11.77 -7.02 -8.04
CA GLY A 160 10.87 -6.01 -7.51
C GLY A 160 10.95 -5.89 -6.00
N THR A 161 11.11 -7.01 -5.29
CA THR A 161 11.36 -7.01 -3.85
C THR A 161 12.67 -6.30 -3.51
N LEU A 162 13.74 -6.58 -4.25
CA LEU A 162 15.02 -5.90 -4.09
C LEU A 162 14.88 -4.38 -4.35
N ALA A 163 14.18 -4.00 -5.42
CA ALA A 163 13.93 -2.60 -5.75
C ALA A 163 13.11 -1.88 -4.66
N LEU A 164 12.14 -2.56 -4.04
CA LEU A 164 11.39 -2.03 -2.90
C LEU A 164 12.27 -1.81 -1.67
N LEU A 165 13.15 -2.75 -1.35
CA LEU A 165 14.07 -2.63 -0.22
C LEU A 165 15.05 -1.48 -0.45
N VAL A 166 15.71 -1.44 -1.61
CA VAL A 166 16.67 -0.38 -1.95
C VAL A 166 15.97 0.97 -2.03
N GLY A 167 14.82 1.04 -2.69
CA GLY A 167 14.03 2.26 -2.83
C GLY A 167 13.49 2.76 -1.49
N GLY A 168 13.00 1.87 -0.64
CA GLY A 168 12.47 2.21 0.68
C GLY A 168 13.54 2.67 1.66
N LEU A 169 14.73 2.06 1.65
CA LEU A 169 15.85 2.47 2.49
C LEU A 169 16.46 3.81 2.07
N ASN A 170 16.36 4.15 0.79
CA ASN A 170 16.94 5.37 0.21
C ASN A 170 15.87 6.40 -0.20
N LEU A 171 14.65 6.31 0.35
CA LEU A 171 13.50 7.09 -0.12
C LEU A 171 13.70 8.61 -0.02
N THR A 172 14.45 9.05 0.98
CA THR A 172 14.73 10.46 1.26
C THR A 172 16.22 10.76 1.14
N THR A 173 16.52 11.97 0.71
CA THR A 173 17.86 12.56 0.72
C THR A 173 18.00 13.47 1.95
N GLY A 174 19.22 13.65 2.46
CA GLY A 174 19.47 14.63 3.53
C GLY A 174 19.87 14.01 4.88
N ALA A 175 19.67 14.78 5.94
CA ALA A 175 20.23 14.49 7.25
C ALA A 175 19.61 13.24 7.93
N PRO A 176 20.33 12.58 8.85
CA PRO A 176 19.94 11.27 9.41
C PRO A 176 18.54 11.21 10.03
N GLN A 177 17.99 12.34 10.48
CA GLN A 177 16.63 12.43 11.00
C GLN A 177 15.53 12.11 9.97
N PHE A 178 15.84 12.23 8.68
CA PHE A 178 14.93 11.87 7.59
C PHE A 178 15.21 10.47 7.04
N ALA A 179 16.21 9.75 7.56
CA ALA A 179 16.50 8.38 7.10
C ALA A 179 15.39 7.42 7.54
N PRO A 180 14.77 6.66 6.62
CA PRO A 180 13.76 5.67 6.98
C PRO A 180 14.35 4.60 7.89
N ARG A 181 13.62 4.22 8.94
CA ARG A 181 14.00 3.08 9.77
C ARG A 181 13.99 1.79 8.94
N TRP A 182 15.10 1.05 8.94
CA TRP A 182 15.22 -0.16 8.11
C TRP A 182 14.14 -1.22 8.43
N TRP A 183 13.77 -1.38 9.72
CA TRP A 183 12.80 -2.39 10.13
C TRP A 183 11.38 -2.07 9.68
N THR A 184 10.99 -0.80 9.59
CA THR A 184 9.66 -0.41 9.07
C THR A 184 9.57 -0.63 7.57
N VAL A 185 10.67 -0.39 6.84
CA VAL A 185 10.76 -0.70 5.40
C VAL A 185 10.60 -2.20 5.20
N VAL A 186 11.35 -3.02 5.92
CA VAL A 186 11.24 -4.49 5.87
C VAL A 186 9.81 -4.94 6.22
N LEU A 187 9.23 -4.39 7.28
CA LEU A 187 7.85 -4.71 7.69
C LEU A 187 6.83 -4.40 6.58
N THR A 188 7.00 -3.26 5.91
CA THR A 188 6.13 -2.84 4.80
C THR A 188 6.27 -3.80 3.62
N VAL A 189 7.50 -4.16 3.25
CA VAL A 189 7.79 -5.08 2.15
C VAL A 189 7.26 -6.49 2.46
N VAL A 190 7.48 -7.00 3.68
CA VAL A 190 6.95 -8.31 4.10
C VAL A 190 5.42 -8.30 4.10
N GLY A 191 4.79 -7.25 4.63
CA GLY A 191 3.34 -7.09 4.60
C GLY A 191 2.77 -7.06 3.19
N TYR A 192 3.43 -6.32 2.28
CA TYR A 192 3.08 -6.29 0.86
C TYR A 192 3.19 -7.69 0.21
N LEU A 193 4.31 -8.39 0.39
CA LEU A 193 4.49 -9.72 -0.18
C LEU A 193 3.49 -10.73 0.39
N ALA A 194 3.24 -10.70 1.69
CA ALA A 194 2.23 -11.55 2.34
C ALA A 194 0.83 -11.29 1.73
N PHE A 195 0.47 -10.02 1.55
CA PHE A 195 -0.78 -9.64 0.90
C PHE A 195 -0.87 -10.16 -0.53
N VAL A 196 0.18 -9.97 -1.34
CA VAL A 196 0.23 -10.47 -2.73
C VAL A 196 0.09 -11.99 -2.77
N VAL A 197 0.78 -12.74 -1.90
CA VAL A 197 0.68 -14.21 -1.84
C VAL A 197 -0.74 -14.65 -1.50
N VAL A 198 -1.36 -14.07 -0.47
CA VAL A 198 -2.74 -14.37 -0.08
C VAL A 198 -3.68 -14.08 -1.25
N ALA A 199 -3.58 -12.91 -1.86
CA ALA A 199 -4.39 -12.53 -2.99
C ALA A 199 -4.21 -13.50 -4.18
N LEU A 200 -2.98 -13.91 -4.48
CA LEU A 200 -2.67 -14.88 -5.53
C LEU A 200 -3.39 -16.22 -5.30
N THR A 201 -3.41 -16.71 -4.05
CA THR A 201 -4.09 -17.96 -3.71
C THR A 201 -5.60 -17.87 -3.92
N THR A 202 -6.22 -16.71 -3.64
CA THR A 202 -7.66 -16.52 -3.86
C THR A 202 -8.03 -16.51 -5.35
N VAL A 203 -7.23 -15.85 -6.19
CA VAL A 203 -7.45 -15.81 -7.65
C VAL A 203 -7.16 -17.16 -8.30
N ALA A 204 -6.09 -17.85 -7.89
CA ALA A 204 -5.84 -19.20 -8.36
C ALA A 204 -7.01 -20.13 -8.01
N ARG A 205 -7.50 -20.07 -6.77
CA ARG A 205 -8.66 -20.88 -6.34
C ARG A 205 -9.93 -20.53 -7.13
N SER A 206 -10.18 -19.27 -7.46
CA SER A 206 -11.35 -18.88 -8.26
C SER A 206 -11.25 -19.32 -9.72
N ARG A 207 -10.05 -19.29 -10.32
CA ARG A 207 -9.83 -19.80 -11.69
C ARG A 207 -9.89 -21.32 -11.80
N PHE A 208 -9.46 -22.04 -10.76
CA PHE A 208 -9.51 -23.51 -10.70
C PHE A 208 -10.80 -24.07 -10.08
N SER A 209 -11.66 -23.21 -9.50
CA SER A 209 -13.05 -23.56 -9.21
C SER A 209 -13.83 -23.63 -10.53
N THR A 210 -13.62 -24.75 -11.22
CA THR A 210 -14.34 -25.25 -12.39
C THR A 210 -15.62 -24.47 -12.74
N ARG A 211 -15.56 -23.80 -13.90
CA ARG A 211 -16.67 -23.15 -14.58
C ARG A 211 -17.76 -24.17 -14.94
N THR A 212 -18.61 -24.55 -13.98
CA THR A 212 -19.86 -25.30 -14.21
C THR A 212 -20.99 -24.36 -14.65
N ILE A 213 -20.80 -23.05 -14.46
CA ILE A 213 -21.77 -22.00 -14.83
C ILE A 213 -21.82 -21.91 -16.36
N GLY A 214 -22.93 -22.38 -16.93
CA GLY A 214 -23.24 -22.37 -18.38
C GLY A 214 -23.49 -23.74 -19.00
N ARG A 215 -23.08 -24.85 -18.34
CA ARG A 215 -23.28 -26.22 -18.85
C ARG A 215 -24.30 -27.03 -18.06
N ALA A 216 -24.79 -26.50 -16.94
CA ALA A 216 -25.84 -27.15 -16.15
C ALA A 216 -27.13 -27.42 -16.94
N HIS A 217 -27.43 -26.61 -17.98
CA HIS A 217 -28.56 -26.85 -18.87
C HIS A 217 -28.45 -28.17 -19.66
N LEU A 218 -27.23 -28.73 -19.80
CA LEU A 218 -27.04 -30.02 -20.45
C LEU A 218 -27.53 -31.20 -19.60
N ILE A 219 -27.67 -31.02 -18.28
CA ILE A 219 -28.15 -32.08 -17.37
C ILE A 219 -29.61 -32.40 -17.72
N GLY A 220 -29.92 -33.68 -17.94
CA GLY A 220 -31.23 -34.16 -18.40
C GLY A 220 -31.46 -34.03 -19.91
N ARG A 221 -30.50 -33.49 -20.69
CA ARG A 221 -30.58 -33.50 -22.16
C ARG A 221 -30.21 -34.89 -22.69
N ARG A 222 -30.88 -35.28 -23.77
CA ARG A 222 -30.62 -36.52 -24.50
C ARG A 222 -29.65 -36.29 -25.64
N GLY A 223 -28.86 -37.31 -25.94
CA GLY A 223 -27.87 -37.29 -27.02
C GLY A 223 -27.61 -38.68 -27.57
N VAL A 224 -26.57 -38.79 -28.40
CA VAL A 224 -26.15 -40.06 -29.00
C VAL A 224 -24.66 -40.28 -28.74
N ALA A 225 -24.28 -41.51 -28.39
CA ALA A 225 -22.88 -41.90 -28.28
C ALA A 225 -22.23 -41.96 -29.67
N SER A 226 -21.23 -41.11 -29.94
CA SER A 226 -20.51 -41.12 -31.22
C SER A 226 -19.41 -42.18 -31.26
N THR A 227 -18.85 -42.53 -30.10
CA THR A 227 -17.80 -43.56 -29.96
C THR A 227 -18.14 -44.52 -28.83
N GLY A 228 -17.50 -45.70 -28.82
CA GLY A 228 -17.53 -46.58 -27.65
C GLY A 228 -16.83 -45.94 -26.45
N PHE A 229 -17.20 -46.38 -25.25
CA PHE A 229 -16.63 -45.89 -24.00
C PHE A 229 -15.62 -46.89 -23.43
N ASP A 230 -14.36 -46.46 -23.26
CA ASP A 230 -13.36 -47.18 -22.46
C ASP A 230 -12.29 -46.22 -21.90
N PRO A 231 -12.36 -45.76 -20.64
CA PRO A 231 -13.56 -45.45 -19.85
C PRO A 231 -14.24 -44.12 -20.27
N THR A 232 -13.67 -43.42 -21.25
CA THR A 232 -14.19 -42.17 -21.82
C THR A 232 -14.55 -42.34 -23.29
N GLY A 233 -15.55 -41.60 -23.75
CA GLY A 233 -16.01 -41.58 -25.14
C GLY A 233 -16.42 -40.16 -25.57
N ILE A 234 -16.90 -40.05 -26.81
CA ILE A 234 -17.46 -38.82 -27.37
C ILE A 234 -18.97 -39.02 -27.54
N VAL A 235 -19.74 -38.03 -27.11
CA VAL A 235 -21.21 -37.97 -27.28
C VAL A 235 -21.59 -36.72 -28.04
N GLU A 236 -22.71 -36.77 -28.75
CA GLU A 236 -23.33 -35.62 -29.38
C GLU A 236 -24.59 -35.22 -28.60
N VAL A 237 -24.60 -34.00 -28.07
CA VAL A 237 -25.72 -33.41 -27.30
C VAL A 237 -25.95 -32.00 -27.82
N ASP A 238 -27.20 -31.69 -28.19
CA ASP A 238 -27.61 -30.41 -28.79
C ASP A 238 -26.75 -30.00 -30.01
N GLY A 239 -26.41 -30.96 -30.87
CA GLY A 239 -25.65 -30.74 -32.10
C GLY A 239 -24.16 -30.43 -31.87
N ALA A 240 -23.66 -30.60 -30.65
CA ALA A 240 -22.26 -30.40 -30.30
C ALA A 240 -21.63 -31.70 -29.75
N ARG A 241 -20.36 -31.93 -30.09
CA ARG A 241 -19.57 -33.08 -29.61
C ARG A 241 -18.93 -32.77 -28.27
N TRP A 242 -19.16 -33.64 -27.28
CA TRP A 242 -18.67 -33.53 -25.92
C TRP A 242 -17.90 -34.78 -25.52
N ARG A 243 -16.89 -34.60 -24.66
CA ARG A 243 -16.25 -35.75 -23.98
C ARG A 243 -17.12 -36.19 -22.84
N ALA A 244 -17.38 -37.49 -22.75
CA ALA A 244 -18.18 -38.08 -21.70
C ALA A 244 -17.52 -39.31 -21.09
N ARG A 245 -17.95 -39.66 -19.89
CA ARG A 245 -17.64 -40.92 -19.21
C ARG A 245 -18.93 -41.61 -18.80
N THR A 246 -18.90 -42.93 -18.74
CA THR A 246 -20.02 -43.74 -18.28
C THR A 246 -19.53 -44.81 -17.31
N HIS A 247 -20.43 -45.34 -16.48
CA HIS A 247 -20.11 -46.49 -15.64
C HIS A 247 -19.92 -47.73 -16.51
N ARG A 248 -18.92 -48.56 -16.19
CA ARG A 248 -18.60 -49.78 -16.98
C ARG A 248 -19.79 -50.75 -17.10
N SER A 249 -20.73 -50.70 -16.16
CA SER A 249 -21.97 -51.49 -16.15
C SER A 249 -23.10 -50.92 -17.04
N ALA A 250 -22.95 -49.71 -17.59
CA ALA A 250 -23.99 -49.04 -18.36
C ALA A 250 -24.11 -49.55 -19.81
N GLY A 251 -23.09 -50.24 -20.34
CA GLY A 251 -23.16 -50.93 -21.63
C GLY A 251 -23.43 -50.04 -22.85
N VAL A 252 -23.01 -48.77 -22.81
CA VAL A 252 -23.28 -47.80 -23.90
C VAL A 252 -22.28 -47.98 -25.06
N GLY A 253 -22.80 -48.35 -26.22
CA GLY A 253 -22.07 -48.50 -27.48
C GLY A 253 -22.20 -47.29 -28.42
N PRO A 254 -21.42 -47.24 -29.51
CA PRO A 254 -21.58 -46.22 -30.55
C PRO A 254 -22.98 -46.30 -31.18
N GLY A 255 -23.67 -45.18 -31.27
CA GLY A 255 -25.03 -45.05 -31.81
C GLY A 255 -26.14 -45.11 -30.76
N ASP A 256 -25.82 -45.46 -29.51
CA ASP A 256 -26.82 -45.61 -28.47
C ASP A 256 -27.34 -44.26 -27.96
N PRO A 257 -28.63 -44.16 -27.62
CA PRO A 257 -29.17 -43.00 -26.96
C PRO A 257 -28.59 -42.89 -25.54
N ILE A 258 -28.23 -41.67 -25.15
CA ILE A 258 -27.71 -41.36 -23.82
C ILE A 258 -28.45 -40.19 -23.19
N GLU A 259 -28.37 -40.10 -21.87
CA GLU A 259 -28.83 -38.95 -21.08
C GLU A 259 -27.70 -38.44 -20.19
N VAL A 260 -27.58 -37.11 -20.10
CA VAL A 260 -26.57 -36.45 -19.27
C VAL A 260 -27.03 -36.42 -17.81
N LEU A 261 -26.33 -37.18 -16.97
CA LEU A 261 -26.61 -37.29 -15.54
C LEU A 261 -25.96 -36.16 -14.73
N ALA A 262 -24.74 -35.77 -15.11
CA ALA A 262 -24.01 -34.71 -14.43
C ALA A 262 -22.96 -34.05 -15.34
N VAL A 263 -22.51 -32.85 -14.95
CA VAL A 263 -21.40 -32.13 -15.59
C VAL A 263 -20.23 -32.05 -14.62
N SER A 264 -19.12 -32.72 -14.94
CA SER A 264 -17.88 -32.69 -14.18
C SER A 264 -16.82 -31.89 -14.94
N GLY A 265 -16.92 -30.57 -14.86
CA GLY A 265 -16.01 -29.62 -15.50
C GLY A 265 -16.05 -29.64 -17.03
N ILE A 266 -15.09 -30.30 -17.67
CA ILE A 266 -15.02 -30.43 -19.13
C ILE A 266 -15.57 -31.77 -19.65
N MET A 267 -15.97 -32.68 -18.76
CA MET A 267 -16.54 -33.98 -19.12
C MET A 267 -17.99 -34.10 -18.65
N LEU A 268 -18.81 -34.74 -19.47
CA LEU A 268 -20.17 -35.14 -19.13
C LEU A 268 -20.17 -36.53 -18.49
N GLU A 269 -21.05 -36.73 -17.53
CA GLU A 269 -21.37 -38.06 -17.01
C GLU A 269 -22.68 -38.50 -17.64
N VAL A 270 -22.66 -39.63 -18.33
CA VAL A 270 -23.79 -40.10 -19.15
C VAL A 270 -24.16 -41.54 -18.81
N GLY A 271 -25.45 -41.85 -18.93
CA GLY A 271 -26.00 -43.19 -18.77
C GLY A 271 -27.10 -43.48 -19.78
N PRO A 272 -27.64 -44.71 -19.78
CA PRO A 272 -28.81 -45.04 -20.57
C PRO A 272 -29.98 -44.12 -20.15
N PRO A 273 -30.83 -43.69 -21.10
CA PRO A 273 -31.97 -42.83 -20.81
C PRO A 273 -32.91 -43.53 -19.82
N GLN A 274 -33.25 -42.84 -18.74
CA GLN A 274 -34.25 -43.35 -17.80
C GLN A 274 -35.64 -43.01 -18.37
N SER A 275 -36.51 -44.03 -18.49
CA SER A 275 -37.87 -43.92 -19.01
C SER A 275 -38.80 -43.20 -18.05
#